data_AF-A0A8T3DXB8-F1
#
_entry.id   AF-A0A8T3DXB8-F1
#
_cell.length_a   1.000
_cell.length_b   1.000
_cell.length_c   1.000
_cell.angle_alpha   90.00
_cell.angle_beta   90.00
_cell.angle_gamma   90.00
#
_symmetry.space_group_name_H-M   'P 1'
#
loop_
_entity.id
_entity.type
_entity.pdbx_description
1 polymer ?
#
loop_
_entity_poly.entity_id
_entity_poly.type
_entity_poly.pdbx_seq_one_letter_code
_entity_poly.pdbx_strand_id
1 'polypeptide(L)'
;MGNTIKRQVSGTRNENNSSNPALTTSDDILVVLHDYPPADISDPIFRKGERLRVLAEEGPWWKVCSFQTKVENYIPNNHVARVFHGWLFEGVARQKAEELLFLPGNRVGSFMIRESTRERGVYSLSVRHRSVMHYRILRLPNNWYYISPRLTFQCLEDLVNHYSDSADGLCCVLTAPCLALPANPQNLTTQAPLVVMRNNPNRRNMDRTQECSEDGDNLLSFGVRNSIASYLSLAEPEDTWKSNRKKKSKSVYVMSDHAFNSMHMEED
;
A
#
# COMPACT_ATOMS: atom_id res chain seq x y z
N MET A 1 -42.14 66.71 -8.38
CA MET A 1 -40.91 65.93 -8.12
C MET A 1 -41.29 64.92 -7.03
N GLY A 2 -41.79 63.72 -7.31
CA GLY A 2 -41.09 62.59 -7.94
C GLY A 2 -41.17 61.43 -6.94
N ASN A 3 -42.34 60.79 -6.83
CA ASN A 3 -42.60 59.70 -5.88
C ASN A 3 -41.80 58.45 -6.28
N THR A 4 -41.02 57.90 -5.34
CA THR A 4 -40.27 56.65 -5.55
C THR A 4 -41.13 55.45 -5.16
N ILE A 5 -41.46 54.62 -6.14
CA ILE A 5 -42.27 53.41 -6.02
C ILE A 5 -41.36 52.26 -5.57
N LYS A 6 -41.67 51.64 -4.42
CA LYS A 6 -41.10 50.34 -4.03
C LYS A 6 -41.92 49.24 -4.70
N ARG A 7 -41.27 48.43 -5.53
CA ARG A 7 -41.88 47.27 -6.20
C ARG A 7 -41.44 46.01 -5.48
N GLN A 8 -42.36 45.37 -4.76
CA GLN A 8 -42.29 43.94 -4.45
C GLN A 8 -42.89 43.17 -5.63
N VAL A 9 -42.19 42.14 -6.11
CA VAL A 9 -42.82 40.97 -6.74
C VAL A 9 -42.04 39.73 -6.29
N SER A 10 -42.80 38.81 -5.73
CA SER A 10 -42.43 37.48 -5.26
C SER A 10 -42.27 36.46 -6.39
N GLY A 11 -41.27 35.59 -6.25
CA GLY A 11 -41.32 34.15 -6.53
C GLY A 11 -41.45 33.67 -7.98
N THR A 12 -40.42 32.96 -8.46
CA THR A 12 -40.54 31.55 -8.86
C THR A 12 -39.16 30.92 -9.11
N ARG A 13 -39.06 29.67 -8.67
CA ARG A 13 -37.96 28.71 -8.82
C ARG A 13 -37.48 28.59 -10.27
N ASN A 14 -36.17 28.41 -10.46
CA ASN A 14 -35.68 27.27 -11.23
C ASN A 14 -34.24 26.92 -10.83
N GLU A 15 -34.12 25.69 -10.33
CA GLU A 15 -32.90 24.96 -10.08
C GLU A 15 -32.16 24.73 -11.41
N ASN A 16 -30.91 25.17 -11.49
CA ASN A 16 -29.95 24.58 -12.42
C ASN A 16 -28.84 23.97 -11.58
N ASN A 17 -29.22 22.86 -10.94
CA ASN A 17 -28.33 21.89 -10.34
C ASN A 17 -27.62 21.18 -11.51
N SER A 18 -26.49 21.72 -11.99
CA SER A 18 -25.55 20.94 -12.80
C SER A 18 -24.76 20.05 -11.86
N SER A 19 -25.43 18.99 -11.42
CA SER A 19 -24.82 17.77 -10.94
C SER A 19 -23.91 17.23 -12.04
N ASN A 20 -22.60 17.45 -11.89
CA ASN A 20 -21.62 16.60 -12.56
C ASN A 20 -21.90 15.15 -12.14
N PRO A 21 -22.19 14.24 -13.09
CA PRO A 21 -22.48 12.87 -12.74
C PRO A 21 -21.17 12.12 -12.50
N ALA A 22 -21.14 11.38 -11.39
CA ALA A 22 -20.45 10.10 -11.25
C ALA A 22 -18.90 10.08 -11.38
N LEU A 23 -18.21 10.42 -10.28
CA LEU A 23 -17.08 9.62 -9.83
C LEU A 23 -17.64 8.55 -8.88
N THR A 24 -17.96 7.40 -9.44
CA THR A 24 -18.49 6.25 -8.71
C THR A 24 -17.46 5.68 -7.74
N THR A 25 -17.88 5.50 -6.48
CA THR A 25 -17.35 4.58 -5.48
C THR A 25 -15.89 4.79 -5.02
N SER A 26 -15.54 5.98 -4.56
CA SER A 26 -14.56 6.09 -3.49
C SER A 26 -15.32 6.09 -2.18
N ASP A 27 -15.14 5.07 -1.33
CA ASP A 27 -15.43 5.22 0.09
C ASP A 27 -14.78 6.54 0.53
N ASP A 28 -15.57 7.52 0.99
CA ASP A 28 -15.02 8.75 1.52
C ASP A 28 -14.27 8.40 2.81
N ILE A 29 -12.94 8.28 2.67
CA ILE A 29 -12.04 7.97 3.77
C ILE A 29 -11.73 9.27 4.48
N LEU A 30 -11.96 9.26 5.79
CA LEU A 30 -11.56 10.31 6.69
C LEU A 30 -10.42 9.85 7.58
N VAL A 31 -9.62 10.81 8.04
CA VAL A 31 -8.66 10.63 9.12
C VAL A 31 -9.00 11.57 10.27
N VAL A 32 -9.01 11.02 11.48
CA VAL A 32 -9.25 11.76 12.71
C VAL A 32 -8.05 12.64 13.03
N LEU A 33 -8.29 13.95 13.18
CA LEU A 33 -7.26 14.93 13.49
C LEU A 33 -6.98 15.05 15.00
N HIS A 34 -8.01 14.86 15.82
CA HIS A 34 -7.94 15.00 17.28
C HIS A 34 -8.75 13.89 17.92
N ASP A 35 -8.29 13.39 19.06
CA ASP A 35 -9.05 12.44 19.88
C ASP A 35 -10.46 12.98 20.15
N TYR A 36 -11.47 12.16 19.88
CA TYR A 36 -12.86 12.54 20.01
C TYR A 36 -13.69 11.44 20.68
N PRO A 37 -14.49 11.76 21.71
CA PRO A 37 -14.51 13.03 22.43
C PRO A 37 -13.15 13.35 23.09
N PRO A 38 -12.86 14.62 23.42
CA PRO A 38 -11.68 14.96 24.20
C PRO A 38 -11.66 14.22 25.54
N ALA A 39 -10.46 13.89 26.03
CA ALA A 39 -10.25 13.13 27.26
C ALA A 39 -10.88 13.79 28.52
N ASP A 40 -11.09 15.11 28.48
CA ASP A 40 -11.74 15.86 29.57
C ASP A 40 -13.25 15.54 29.71
N ILE A 41 -13.87 15.04 28.65
CA ILE A 41 -15.31 14.71 28.61
C ILE A 41 -15.52 13.21 28.84
N SER A 42 -14.77 12.37 28.11
CA SER A 42 -14.87 10.92 28.18
C SER A 42 -13.66 10.26 27.55
N ASP A 43 -13.55 8.93 27.69
CA ASP A 43 -12.62 8.15 26.90
C ASP A 43 -12.88 8.38 25.38
N PRO A 44 -11.82 8.63 24.57
CA PRO A 44 -11.98 8.87 23.14
C PRO A 44 -12.51 7.63 22.41
N ILE A 45 -13.63 7.81 21.71
CA ILE A 45 -14.22 6.80 20.83
C ILE A 45 -13.38 6.65 19.57
N PHE A 46 -12.94 7.79 19.03
CA PHE A 46 -12.09 7.89 17.85
C PHE A 46 -10.76 8.49 18.23
N ARG A 47 -9.68 7.80 17.89
CA ARG A 47 -8.32 8.26 18.19
C ARG A 47 -7.72 8.98 17.01
N LYS A 48 -6.87 9.96 17.28
CA LYS A 48 -6.09 10.69 16.28
C LYS A 48 -5.31 9.72 15.39
N GLY A 49 -5.43 9.91 14.08
CA GLY A 49 -4.85 9.05 13.06
C GLY A 49 -5.70 7.82 12.69
N GLU A 50 -6.84 7.61 13.35
CA GLU A 50 -7.77 6.56 12.97
C GLU A 50 -8.45 6.89 11.64
N ARG A 51 -8.63 5.86 10.82
CA ARG A 51 -9.33 5.97 9.54
C ARG A 51 -10.81 5.66 9.74
N LEU A 52 -11.66 6.52 9.20
CA LEU A 52 -13.12 6.40 9.28
C LEU A 52 -13.72 6.39 7.88
N ARG A 53 -14.85 5.70 7.72
CA ARG A 53 -15.71 5.74 6.54
C ARG A 53 -16.91 6.64 6.84
N VAL A 54 -17.25 7.53 5.92
CA VAL A 54 -18.48 8.34 6.01
C VAL A 54 -19.71 7.47 5.77
N LEU A 55 -20.71 7.57 6.65
CA LEU A 55 -22.03 6.94 6.48
C LEU A 55 -23.10 7.97 6.11
N ALA A 56 -23.09 9.14 6.76
CA ALA A 56 -24.01 10.23 6.48
C ALA A 56 -23.40 11.59 6.83
N GLU A 57 -23.64 12.60 5.98
CA GLU A 57 -23.21 13.99 6.19
C GLU A 57 -24.39 14.84 6.64
N GLU A 58 -24.63 14.93 7.95
CA GLU A 58 -25.76 15.65 8.54
C GLU A 58 -25.32 17.05 9.02
N GLY A 59 -25.05 17.94 8.08
CA GLY A 59 -24.61 19.30 8.37
C GLY A 59 -23.24 19.33 9.05
N PRO A 60 -23.09 19.91 10.27
CA PRO A 60 -21.80 19.96 10.96
C PRO A 60 -21.40 18.63 11.62
N TRP A 61 -22.34 17.68 11.74
CA TRP A 61 -22.13 16.38 12.38
C TRP A 61 -22.20 15.27 11.35
N TRP A 62 -21.15 14.46 11.29
CA TRP A 62 -21.08 13.36 10.34
C TRP A 62 -21.19 12.04 11.08
N LYS A 63 -22.05 11.16 10.58
CA LYS A 63 -22.11 9.77 11.03
C LYS A 63 -21.03 8.98 10.32
N VAL A 64 -20.17 8.34 11.10
CA VAL A 64 -18.95 7.69 10.60
C VAL A 64 -18.79 6.30 11.22
N CYS A 65 -18.09 5.42 10.51
CA CYS A 65 -17.73 4.08 10.98
C CYS A 65 -16.20 3.94 11.00
N SER A 66 -15.63 3.45 12.10
CA SER A 66 -14.19 3.14 12.14
C SER A 66 -13.84 1.94 11.25
N PHE A 67 -12.76 2.07 10.47
CA PHE A 67 -12.23 0.94 9.71
C PHE A 67 -11.69 -0.17 10.62
N GLN A 68 -11.15 0.18 11.80
CA GLN A 68 -10.45 -0.73 12.71
C GLN A 68 -11.40 -1.35 13.73
N THR A 69 -12.18 -0.53 14.44
CA THR A 69 -13.06 -0.99 15.54
C THR A 69 -14.46 -1.37 15.06
N LYS A 70 -14.83 -0.99 13.83
CA LYS A 70 -16.20 -1.12 13.28
C LYS A 70 -17.27 -0.41 14.10
N VAL A 71 -16.87 0.50 14.99
CA VAL A 71 -17.77 1.31 15.79
C VAL A 71 -18.33 2.45 14.94
N GLU A 72 -19.65 2.62 15.00
CA GLU A 72 -20.36 3.74 14.39
C GLU A 72 -20.70 4.81 15.43
N ASN A 73 -20.32 6.05 15.18
CA ASN A 73 -20.64 7.19 16.04
C ASN A 73 -20.67 8.49 15.22
N TYR A 74 -21.12 9.58 15.84
CA TYR A 74 -21.08 10.91 15.26
C TYR A 74 -19.77 11.62 15.62
N ILE A 75 -19.24 12.37 14.67
CA ILE A 75 -18.05 13.23 14.84
C ILE A 75 -18.30 14.56 14.13
N PRO A 76 -17.87 15.70 14.69
CA PRO A 76 -18.02 16.97 14.01
C PRO A 76 -17.00 17.09 12.86
N ASN A 77 -17.40 17.75 11.77
CA ASN A 77 -16.62 17.80 10.52
C ASN A 77 -15.23 18.46 10.68
N ASN A 78 -15.04 19.33 11.67
CA ASN A 78 -13.77 20.01 11.96
C ASN A 78 -12.75 19.11 12.68
N HIS A 79 -13.17 17.95 13.20
CA HIS A 79 -12.27 16.97 13.83
C HIS A 79 -11.69 15.96 12.85
N VAL A 80 -12.09 16.01 11.58
CA VAL A 80 -11.72 15.04 10.55
C VAL A 80 -11.14 15.73 9.32
N ALA A 81 -10.31 15.01 8.57
CA ALA A 81 -9.78 15.42 7.28
C ALA A 81 -10.13 14.36 6.22
N ARG A 82 -10.50 14.81 5.02
CA ARG A 82 -10.74 13.92 3.88
C ARG A 82 -9.42 13.44 3.29
N VAL A 83 -9.38 12.16 2.90
CA VAL A 83 -8.21 11.51 2.32
C VAL A 83 -8.55 10.86 0.99
N PHE A 84 -7.92 11.35 -0.07
CA PHE A 84 -8.01 10.82 -1.42
C PHE A 84 -6.76 10.00 -1.77
N HIS A 85 -6.93 8.92 -2.53
CA HIS A 85 -5.85 8.02 -2.95
C HIS A 85 -4.96 7.45 -1.81
N GLY A 86 -5.37 7.63 -0.55
CA GLY A 86 -4.60 7.25 0.63
C GLY A 86 -3.46 8.19 1.03
N TRP A 87 -3.04 9.13 0.18
CA TRP A 87 -1.91 10.05 0.43
C TRP A 87 -2.25 11.54 0.24
N LEU A 88 -3.39 11.89 -0.37
CA LEU A 88 -3.81 13.28 -0.57
C LEU A 88 -4.81 13.68 0.52
N PHE A 89 -4.44 14.64 1.34
CA PHE A 89 -5.21 15.08 2.50
C PHE A 89 -5.75 16.50 2.29
N GLU A 90 -7.06 16.67 2.43
CA GLU A 90 -7.74 17.97 2.38
C GLU A 90 -7.94 18.49 3.81
N GLY A 91 -7.73 19.80 4.01
CA GLY A 91 -7.99 20.45 5.32
C GLY A 91 -6.89 20.25 6.37
N VAL A 92 -5.77 19.60 6.03
CA VAL A 92 -4.68 19.36 6.98
C VAL A 92 -3.66 20.49 6.97
N ALA A 93 -3.54 21.19 8.11
CA ALA A 93 -2.52 22.22 8.30
C ALA A 93 -1.11 21.64 8.49
N ARG A 94 -0.08 22.48 8.34
CA ARG A 94 1.33 22.08 8.50
C ARG A 94 1.61 21.36 9.82
N GLN A 95 1.22 21.98 10.94
CA GLN A 95 1.44 21.44 12.29
C GLN A 95 0.75 20.08 12.44
N LYS A 96 -0.47 19.97 11.88
CA LYS A 96 -1.27 18.76 11.97
C LYS A 96 -0.69 17.62 11.13
N ALA A 97 -0.11 17.93 9.97
CA ALA A 97 0.62 16.96 9.16
C ALA A 97 1.86 16.41 9.91
N GLU A 98 2.60 17.27 10.60
CA GLU A 98 3.74 16.84 11.42
C GLU A 98 3.27 15.87 12.49
N GLU A 99 2.28 16.28 13.27
CA GLU A 99 1.61 15.49 14.29
C GLU A 99 1.13 14.12 13.82
N LEU A 100 0.56 14.01 12.62
CA LEU A 100 0.09 12.74 12.04
C LEU A 100 1.26 11.87 11.57
N LEU A 101 2.27 12.45 10.91
CA LEU A 101 3.45 11.74 10.43
C LEU A 101 4.34 11.22 11.56
N PHE A 102 4.25 11.82 12.75
CA PHE A 102 4.93 11.34 13.96
C PHE A 102 4.17 10.25 14.73
N LEU A 103 2.93 9.92 14.34
CA LEU A 103 2.19 8.82 14.95
C LEU A 103 2.91 7.48 14.77
N PRO A 104 2.77 6.55 15.73
CA PRO A 104 3.31 5.21 15.61
C PRO A 104 2.75 4.51 14.35
N GLY A 105 3.61 3.76 13.66
CA GLY A 105 3.28 3.10 12.40
C GLY A 105 3.92 3.77 11.18
N ASN A 106 4.09 5.10 11.21
CA ASN A 106 4.83 5.82 10.18
C ASN A 106 6.34 5.61 10.35
N ARG A 107 7.05 5.40 9.23
CA ARG A 107 8.50 5.18 9.19
C ARG A 107 9.18 6.34 8.44
N VAL A 108 10.51 6.32 8.40
CA VAL A 108 11.25 7.24 7.54
C VAL A 108 10.81 7.02 6.08
N GLY A 109 10.57 8.12 5.37
CA GLY A 109 9.98 8.12 4.03
C GLY A 109 8.46 8.13 4.00
N SER A 110 7.77 7.95 5.14
CA SER A 110 6.31 8.10 5.18
C SER A 110 5.91 9.52 4.80
N PHE A 111 4.86 9.67 3.99
CA PHE A 111 4.55 10.96 3.38
C PHE A 111 3.06 11.23 3.27
N MET A 112 2.72 12.50 3.10
CA MET A 112 1.39 12.93 2.69
C MET A 112 1.50 14.19 1.83
N ILE A 113 0.59 14.34 0.87
CA ILE A 113 0.37 15.60 0.18
C ILE A 113 -0.83 16.26 0.83
N ARG A 114 -0.66 17.50 1.30
CA ARG A 114 -1.73 18.30 1.86
C ARG A 114 -2.10 19.44 0.93
N GLU A 115 -3.39 19.66 0.73
CA GLU A 115 -3.88 20.88 0.09
C GLU A 115 -3.87 22.05 1.10
N SER A 116 -3.48 23.23 0.63
CA SER A 116 -3.50 24.45 1.44
C SER A 116 -4.92 24.81 1.83
N THR A 117 -5.16 25.02 3.13
CA THR A 117 -6.47 25.47 3.64
C THR A 117 -6.85 26.88 3.17
N ARG A 118 -5.85 27.68 2.76
CA ARG A 118 -6.04 29.07 2.33
C ARG A 118 -6.29 29.23 0.84
N GLU A 119 -5.79 28.30 0.03
CA GLU A 119 -5.75 28.43 -1.42
C GLU A 119 -5.91 27.07 -2.08
N ARG A 120 -7.05 26.87 -2.74
CA ARG A 120 -7.33 25.63 -3.47
C ARG A 120 -6.33 25.47 -4.61
N GLY A 121 -5.87 24.25 -4.83
CA GLY A 121 -4.89 23.92 -5.88
C GLY A 121 -3.43 24.21 -5.52
N VAL A 122 -3.14 24.68 -4.29
CA VAL A 122 -1.77 24.75 -3.77
C VAL A 122 -1.50 23.56 -2.86
N TYR A 123 -0.53 22.75 -3.24
CA TYR A 123 -0.18 21.53 -2.52
C TYR A 123 1.16 21.64 -1.81
N SER A 124 1.32 20.86 -0.75
CA SER A 124 2.60 20.69 -0.07
C SER A 124 2.84 19.22 0.24
N LEU A 125 3.99 18.69 -0.14
CA LEU A 125 4.46 17.37 0.23
C LEU A 125 5.10 17.46 1.62
N SER A 126 4.65 16.63 2.55
CA SER A 126 5.20 16.52 3.91
C SER A 126 5.78 15.11 4.07
N VAL A 127 7.06 15.00 4.44
CA VAL A 127 7.80 13.72 4.50
C VAL A 127 8.43 13.51 5.87
N ARG A 128 8.21 12.34 6.46
CA ARG A 128 8.82 11.90 7.71
C ARG A 128 10.28 11.52 7.49
N HIS A 129 11.20 12.27 8.10
CA HIS A 129 12.62 11.91 8.20
C HIS A 129 13.04 11.96 9.68
N ARG A 130 14.16 12.60 10.06
CA ARG A 130 14.49 12.90 11.48
C ARG A 130 13.48 13.89 12.08
N SER A 131 13.22 14.97 11.35
CA SER A 131 12.07 15.86 11.48
C SER A 131 11.18 15.71 10.23
N VAL A 132 10.00 16.33 10.25
CA VAL A 132 9.13 16.36 9.07
C VAL A 132 9.58 17.49 8.14
N MET A 133 9.89 17.12 6.91
CA MET A 133 10.32 18.05 5.86
C MET A 133 9.12 18.44 4.99
N HIS A 134 9.01 19.71 4.64
CA HIS A 134 7.90 20.23 3.84
C HIS A 134 8.42 20.80 2.52
N TYR A 135 7.88 20.31 1.41
CA TYR A 135 8.19 20.76 0.06
C TYR A 135 6.95 21.39 -0.55
N ARG A 136 7.11 22.59 -1.11
CA ARG A 136 6.02 23.26 -1.83
C ARG A 136 5.90 22.65 -3.21
N ILE A 137 4.70 22.18 -3.56
CA ILE A 137 4.39 21.74 -4.92
C ILE A 137 3.80 22.94 -5.64
N LEU A 138 4.43 23.33 -6.73
CA LEU A 138 4.01 24.44 -7.58
C LEU A 138 3.31 23.91 -8.83
N ARG A 139 2.42 24.72 -9.37
CA ARG A 139 1.67 24.41 -10.59
C ARG A 139 2.06 25.36 -11.71
N LEU A 140 2.39 24.81 -12.87
CA LEU A 140 2.67 25.57 -14.09
C LEU A 140 1.38 26.01 -14.80
N PRO A 141 1.44 27.00 -15.72
CA PRO A 141 0.27 27.42 -16.52
C PRO A 141 -0.34 26.30 -17.39
N ASN A 142 0.45 25.29 -17.76
CA ASN A 142 -0.02 24.09 -18.48
C ASN A 142 -0.64 23.03 -17.55
N ASN A 143 -0.92 23.40 -16.29
CA ASN A 143 -1.46 22.56 -15.22
C ASN A 143 -0.54 21.45 -14.67
N TRP A 144 0.73 21.40 -15.10
CA TRP A 144 1.70 20.42 -14.57
C TRP A 144 2.20 20.82 -13.19
N TYR A 145 2.63 19.83 -12.41
CA TYR A 145 3.13 19.99 -11.04
C TYR A 145 4.65 19.83 -10.98
N TYR A 146 5.29 20.53 -10.06
CA TYR A 146 6.72 20.36 -9.79
C TYR A 146 7.11 20.78 -8.37
N ILE A 147 8.21 20.22 -7.88
CA ILE A 147 8.93 20.68 -6.69
C ILE A 147 10.24 21.35 -7.12
N SER A 148 10.98 20.69 -8.02
CA SER A 148 12.17 21.22 -8.68
C SER A 148 11.83 21.59 -10.12
N PRO A 149 12.16 22.79 -10.64
CA PRO A 149 11.84 23.20 -12.02
C PRO A 149 12.42 22.27 -13.11
N ARG A 150 13.41 21.44 -12.76
CA ARG A 150 14.02 20.47 -13.69
C ARG A 150 13.14 19.26 -13.94
N LEU A 151 12.13 19.03 -13.10
CA LEU A 151 11.30 17.84 -13.13
C LEU A 151 9.83 18.19 -12.93
N THR A 152 9.04 17.95 -13.97
CA THR A 152 7.64 18.34 -14.05
C THR A 152 6.76 17.12 -14.31
N PHE A 153 5.54 17.14 -13.79
CA PHE A 153 4.61 16.00 -13.77
C PHE A 153 3.22 16.41 -14.21
N GLN A 154 2.50 15.52 -14.90
CA GLN A 154 1.15 15.83 -15.39
C GLN A 154 0.10 15.80 -14.28
N CYS A 155 0.30 14.91 -13.30
CA CYS A 155 -0.56 14.78 -12.11
C CYS A 155 0.27 14.57 -10.83
N LEU A 156 -0.40 14.63 -9.67
CA LEU A 156 0.24 14.39 -8.38
C LEU A 156 0.65 12.92 -8.20
N GLU A 157 -0.04 11.99 -8.85
CA GLU A 157 0.28 10.56 -8.79
C GLU A 157 1.64 10.27 -9.45
N ASP A 158 1.89 10.84 -10.64
CA ASP A 158 3.20 10.75 -11.32
C ASP A 158 4.33 11.31 -10.44
N LEU A 159 4.06 12.43 -9.75
CA LEU A 159 5.00 13.04 -8.81
C LEU A 159 5.32 12.08 -7.66
N VAL A 160 4.30 11.48 -7.06
CA VAL A 160 4.47 10.51 -5.95
C VAL A 160 5.23 9.28 -6.43
N ASN A 161 4.88 8.72 -7.59
CA ASN A 161 5.53 7.53 -8.15
C ASN A 161 7.02 7.79 -8.37
N HIS A 162 7.36 8.89 -9.03
CA HIS A 162 8.76 9.27 -9.26
C HIS A 162 9.54 9.40 -7.95
N TYR A 163 9.01 10.15 -6.97
CA TYR A 163 9.71 10.37 -5.71
C TYR A 163 9.74 9.13 -4.79
N SER A 164 8.96 8.10 -5.12
CA SER A 164 9.03 6.79 -4.48
C SER A 164 10.20 5.96 -5.01
N ASP A 165 10.54 6.12 -6.29
CA ASP A 165 11.69 5.44 -6.92
C ASP A 165 13.01 6.16 -6.64
N SER A 166 13.01 7.50 -6.68
CA SER A 166 14.21 8.33 -6.56
C SER A 166 13.96 9.56 -5.68
N ALA A 167 14.92 9.93 -4.83
CA ALA A 167 14.75 11.11 -3.98
C ALA A 167 14.87 12.43 -4.78
N ASP A 168 15.71 12.48 -5.82
CA ASP A 168 15.92 13.63 -6.72
C ASP A 168 15.88 15.03 -6.06
N GLY A 169 16.57 15.16 -4.91
CA GLY A 169 16.68 16.41 -4.14
C GLY A 169 15.76 16.50 -2.92
N LEU A 170 14.88 15.53 -2.70
CA LEU A 170 14.19 15.34 -1.42
C LEU A 170 15.13 14.75 -0.36
N CYS A 171 14.70 14.81 0.90
CA CYS A 171 15.46 14.29 2.03
C CYS A 171 15.63 12.77 2.02
N CYS A 172 14.67 12.05 1.42
CA CYS A 172 14.67 10.61 1.24
C CYS A 172 13.60 10.22 0.20
N VAL A 173 13.64 8.98 -0.26
CA VAL A 173 12.58 8.40 -1.11
C VAL A 173 11.27 8.26 -0.33
N LEU A 174 10.15 8.42 -1.03
CA LEU A 174 8.82 8.19 -0.48
C LEU A 174 8.58 6.69 -0.32
N THR A 175 8.21 6.24 0.88
CA THR A 175 8.09 4.80 1.16
C THR A 175 6.65 4.35 1.27
N ALA A 176 5.84 5.05 2.07
CA ALA A 176 4.45 4.69 2.30
C ALA A 176 3.60 5.92 2.61
N PRO A 177 2.31 5.92 2.24
CA PRO A 177 1.39 6.98 2.66
C PRO A 177 1.31 7.08 4.19
N CYS A 178 1.06 8.29 4.69
CA CYS A 178 0.83 8.54 6.10
C CYS A 178 -0.35 7.70 6.58
N LEU A 179 -0.16 6.97 7.68
CA LEU A 179 -1.16 6.06 8.25
C LEU A 179 -1.55 4.94 7.27
N ALA A 180 -0.62 4.54 6.39
CA ALA A 180 -0.73 3.28 5.66
C ALA A 180 -0.97 2.18 6.68
N LEU A 181 -2.08 1.46 6.53
CA LEU A 181 -2.29 0.24 7.31
C LEU A 181 -1.11 -0.68 7.02
N PRO A 182 -0.48 -1.27 8.04
CA PRO A 182 0.46 -2.34 7.77
C PRO A 182 -0.31 -3.41 7.00
N ALA A 183 0.15 -3.73 5.80
CA ALA A 183 -0.24 -4.98 5.14
C ALA A 183 0.25 -6.11 6.06
N ASN A 184 -0.60 -6.50 7.01
CA ASN A 184 -0.39 -7.57 7.98
C ASN A 184 0.76 -7.35 9.00
N PRO A 185 0.48 -7.03 10.28
CA PRO A 185 1.48 -7.18 11.34
C PRO A 185 1.51 -8.65 11.80
N GLN A 186 2.01 -9.55 10.95
CA GLN A 186 2.40 -10.89 11.42
C GLN A 186 3.92 -10.90 11.59
N ASN A 187 4.31 -10.86 12.88
CA ASN A 187 5.59 -11.31 13.43
C ASN A 187 6.84 -10.45 13.17
N LEU A 188 7.00 -9.41 13.99
CA LEU A 188 8.32 -9.01 14.53
C LEU A 188 8.32 -9.25 16.05
N THR A 189 7.91 -10.45 16.45
CA THR A 189 8.26 -10.98 17.76
C THR A 189 9.44 -11.92 17.52
N THR A 190 10.62 -11.53 18.00
CA THR A 190 11.72 -12.46 18.25
C THR A 190 11.25 -13.48 19.28
N GLN A 191 10.48 -14.49 18.86
CA GLN A 191 10.31 -15.69 19.65
C GLN A 191 11.42 -16.66 19.23
N ALA A 192 12.24 -17.03 20.22
CA ALA A 192 13.09 -18.21 20.11
C ALA A 192 12.22 -19.39 19.62
N PRO A 193 12.74 -20.24 18.71
CA PRO A 193 11.94 -21.29 18.11
C PRO A 193 11.35 -22.15 19.23
N LEU A 194 10.02 -22.27 19.23
CA LEU A 194 9.33 -23.17 20.15
C LEU A 194 9.89 -24.57 19.90
N VAL A 195 10.64 -25.07 20.89
CA VAL A 195 11.08 -26.46 20.91
C VAL A 195 9.82 -27.30 20.97
N VAL A 196 9.45 -27.89 19.84
CA VAL A 196 8.36 -28.85 19.78
C VAL A 196 8.79 -30.05 20.61
N MET A 197 8.28 -30.15 21.84
CA MET A 197 8.29 -31.38 22.60
C MET A 197 7.50 -32.42 21.79
N ARG A 198 8.24 -33.26 21.08
CA ARG A 198 7.68 -34.33 20.26
C ARG A 198 7.08 -35.36 21.22
N ASN A 199 5.76 -35.31 21.37
CA ASN A 199 5.05 -36.26 22.22
C ASN A 199 5.27 -37.67 21.66
N ASN A 200 5.83 -38.55 22.49
CA ASN A 200 6.20 -39.91 22.15
C ASN A 200 4.93 -40.77 21.99
N PRO A 201 4.58 -41.28 20.79
CA PRO A 201 3.49 -42.23 20.69
C PRO A 201 3.97 -43.59 21.22
N ASN A 202 3.37 -44.00 22.34
CA ASN A 202 3.54 -45.32 22.95
C ASN A 202 3.32 -46.44 21.91
N ARG A 203 4.36 -47.25 21.69
CA ARG A 203 4.26 -48.54 21.01
C ARG A 203 3.48 -49.52 21.89
N ARG A 204 2.21 -49.79 21.59
CA ARG A 204 1.56 -51.05 21.96
C ARG A 204 0.62 -51.54 20.88
N ASN A 205 1.02 -52.70 20.34
CA ASN A 205 0.22 -53.83 19.88
C ASN A 205 -0.97 -53.54 18.97
N MET A 206 -0.78 -53.87 17.69
CA MET A 206 -1.88 -54.41 16.89
C MET A 206 -1.35 -55.56 16.04
N ASP A 207 -2.15 -56.63 16.07
CA ASP A 207 -1.80 -57.99 15.69
C ASP A 207 -1.73 -58.19 14.17
N ARG A 208 -1.00 -59.23 13.78
CA ARG A 208 -0.71 -59.66 12.40
C ARG A 208 -1.95 -60.14 11.64
N THR A 209 -2.07 -59.68 10.40
CA THR A 209 -2.49 -60.48 9.20
C THR A 209 -2.04 -59.69 7.96
N GLN A 210 -0.99 -60.12 7.26
CA GLN A 210 -1.03 -60.85 5.96
C GLN A 210 -1.45 -59.88 4.83
N GLU A 211 -0.57 -59.44 3.92
CA GLU A 211 0.05 -60.24 2.84
C GLU A 211 1.45 -59.76 2.41
N CYS A 212 2.20 -60.69 1.82
CA CYS A 212 3.61 -60.64 1.42
C CYS A 212 3.83 -60.11 -0.01
N SER A 213 4.97 -59.45 -0.25
CA SER A 213 5.91 -59.80 -1.34
C SER A 213 7.22 -59.01 -1.28
N GLU A 214 8.30 -59.74 -0.95
CA GLU A 214 9.65 -59.76 -1.56
C GLU A 214 10.32 -58.44 -2.02
N ASP A 215 11.21 -57.88 -1.18
CA ASP A 215 12.67 -57.98 -1.39
C ASP A 215 13.45 -57.25 -0.28
N GLY A 216 14.65 -57.76 0.02
CA GLY A 216 15.43 -57.49 1.22
C GLY A 216 15.87 -56.05 1.50
N ASP A 217 16.16 -55.83 2.78
CA ASP A 217 16.93 -54.74 3.37
C ASP A 217 16.37 -53.32 3.25
N ASN A 218 15.32 -53.00 4.01
CA ASN A 218 15.01 -51.58 4.21
C ASN A 218 14.19 -51.21 5.46
N LEU A 219 14.83 -51.28 6.63
CA LEU A 219 14.28 -50.95 7.97
C LEU A 219 13.94 -49.45 8.19
N LEU A 220 14.04 -48.61 7.17
CA LEU A 220 13.84 -47.16 7.28
C LEU A 220 12.50 -46.74 6.64
N SER A 221 11.99 -45.56 6.96
CA SER A 221 10.85 -45.00 6.22
C SER A 221 11.34 -44.32 4.94
N PHE A 222 10.47 -44.17 3.94
CA PHE A 222 10.81 -43.50 2.68
C PHE A 222 11.43 -42.11 2.90
N GLY A 223 10.89 -41.33 3.83
CA GLY A 223 11.43 -40.02 4.18
C GLY A 223 12.85 -40.10 4.74
N VAL A 224 13.10 -41.06 5.65
CA VAL A 224 14.43 -41.26 6.24
C VAL A 224 15.44 -41.69 5.18
N ARG A 225 15.06 -42.57 4.26
CA ARG A 225 15.92 -42.97 3.13
C ARG A 225 16.30 -41.77 2.26
N ASN A 226 15.34 -40.93 1.93
CA ASN A 226 15.58 -39.76 1.07
C ASN A 226 16.49 -38.73 1.74
N SER A 227 16.34 -38.55 3.06
CA SER A 227 17.22 -37.69 3.84
C SER A 227 18.66 -38.23 3.92
N ILE A 228 18.83 -39.54 4.12
CA ILE A 228 20.15 -40.17 4.16
C ILE A 228 20.83 -40.11 2.79
N ALA A 229 20.12 -40.40 1.70
CA ALA A 229 20.67 -40.33 0.35
C ALA A 229 21.14 -38.91 -0.02
N SER A 230 20.37 -37.89 0.35
CA SER A 230 20.75 -36.48 0.16
C SER A 230 22.05 -36.14 0.90
N TYR A 231 22.20 -36.61 2.14
CA TYR A 231 23.40 -36.35 2.94
C TYR A 231 24.63 -37.08 2.39
N LEU A 232 24.48 -38.36 2.01
CA LEU A 232 25.57 -39.15 1.43
C LEU A 232 26.04 -38.57 0.08
N SER A 233 25.11 -38.07 -0.74
CA SER A 233 25.45 -37.41 -2.02
C SER A 233 26.32 -36.16 -1.86
N LEU A 234 26.34 -35.53 -0.67
CA LEU A 234 27.16 -34.36 -0.38
C LEU A 234 28.45 -34.73 0.35
N ALA A 235 28.54 -35.95 0.87
CA ALA A 235 29.60 -36.39 1.78
C ALA A 235 30.62 -37.35 1.12
N GLU A 236 30.43 -37.77 -0.14
CA GLU A 236 31.43 -38.62 -0.80
C GLU A 236 32.64 -37.80 -1.29
N PRO A 237 33.87 -38.15 -0.88
CA PRO A 237 35.09 -37.63 -1.48
C PRO A 237 35.34 -38.31 -2.83
N GLU A 238 35.79 -37.55 -3.82
CA GLU A 238 36.13 -38.05 -5.16
C GLU A 238 37.21 -39.15 -5.10
N ASP A 239 36.87 -40.35 -5.56
CA ASP A 239 37.60 -41.11 -6.60
C ASP A 239 37.24 -42.61 -6.59
N THR A 240 36.44 -43.10 -7.54
CA THR A 240 36.78 -44.22 -8.45
C THR A 240 35.67 -44.55 -9.47
N TRP A 241 36.10 -45.04 -10.64
CA TRP A 241 35.43 -44.96 -11.95
C TRP A 241 34.42 -46.07 -12.32
N LYS A 242 33.46 -45.67 -13.18
CA LYS A 242 32.83 -46.34 -14.35
C LYS A 242 31.99 -47.62 -14.15
N SER A 243 30.69 -47.49 -14.46
CA SER A 243 30.06 -48.41 -15.44
C SER A 243 29.00 -47.70 -16.28
N ASN A 244 29.12 -47.91 -17.60
CA ASN A 244 28.30 -47.35 -18.66
C ASN A 244 26.90 -47.98 -18.71
N ARG A 245 25.88 -47.16 -19.00
CA ARG A 245 25.04 -47.30 -20.23
C ARG A 245 24.07 -46.13 -20.46
N LYS A 246 24.35 -45.45 -21.59
CA LYS A 246 23.44 -44.84 -22.58
C LYS A 246 22.54 -43.65 -22.16
N LYS A 247 23.14 -42.46 -22.17
CA LYS A 247 22.45 -41.19 -22.45
C LYS A 247 22.12 -41.06 -23.94
N LYS A 248 20.86 -40.81 -24.29
CA LYS A 248 20.48 -40.05 -25.48
C LYS A 248 19.71 -38.82 -24.98
N SER A 249 20.40 -37.69 -24.87
CA SER A 249 19.76 -36.37 -24.79
C SER A 249 20.09 -35.63 -26.07
N LYS A 250 19.09 -35.49 -26.95
CA LYS A 250 19.10 -34.51 -28.03
C LYS A 250 18.70 -33.17 -27.41
N SER A 251 19.62 -32.23 -27.37
CA SER A 251 19.32 -30.81 -27.21
C SER A 251 19.26 -30.22 -28.62
N VAL A 252 18.14 -29.60 -28.98
CA VAL A 252 17.98 -28.85 -30.23
C VAL A 252 18.02 -27.37 -29.84
N TYR A 253 19.09 -26.68 -30.25
CA TYR A 253 19.03 -25.23 -30.46
C TYR A 253 18.51 -25.01 -31.88
N VAL A 254 17.42 -24.25 -32.02
CA VAL A 254 16.99 -23.71 -33.31
C VAL A 254 17.42 -22.24 -33.33
N MET A 255 18.42 -21.95 -34.17
CA MET A 255 18.67 -20.63 -34.73
C MET A 255 18.03 -20.63 -36.12
N SER A 256 17.21 -19.63 -36.42
CA SER A 256 16.68 -19.41 -37.76
C SER A 256 17.45 -18.28 -38.42
N ASP A 257 18.39 -18.65 -39.29
CA ASP A 257 18.93 -17.76 -40.33
C ASP A 257 17.99 -17.78 -41.53
N HIS A 258 17.58 -16.61 -42.01
CA HIS A 258 17.28 -16.40 -43.42
C HIS A 258 18.17 -15.27 -43.91
N ALA A 259 19.10 -15.61 -44.81
CA ALA A 259 19.96 -14.68 -45.50
C ALA A 259 19.51 -14.50 -46.96
N PHE A 260 19.68 -13.27 -47.43
CA PHE A 260 19.77 -12.80 -48.83
C PHE A 260 18.53 -12.78 -49.75
N ASN A 261 18.09 -11.55 -50.06
CA ASN A 261 17.91 -11.12 -51.46
C ASN A 261 18.13 -9.59 -51.53
N SER A 262 19.32 -9.16 -51.97
CA SER A 262 19.61 -8.51 -53.26
C SER A 262 19.14 -7.06 -53.41
N MET A 263 20.14 -6.17 -53.56
CA MET A 263 20.07 -4.78 -54.00
C MET A 263 19.36 -4.61 -55.36
N HIS A 264 18.65 -3.49 -55.51
CA HIS A 264 18.49 -2.83 -56.81
C HIS A 264 18.62 -1.31 -56.61
N MET A 265 19.62 -0.71 -57.26
CA MET A 265 19.74 0.72 -57.53
C MET A 265 19.13 0.95 -58.91
N GLU A 266 18.33 2.00 -59.08
CA GLU A 266 18.19 2.71 -60.36
C GLU A 266 18.25 4.23 -60.08
N GLU A 267 19.18 4.89 -60.78
CA GLU A 267 19.24 6.32 -61.02
C GLU A 267 18.26 6.70 -62.13
N ASP A 268 17.50 7.78 -61.94
CA ASP A 268 17.42 8.96 -62.83
C ASP A 268 16.58 10.07 -62.15
#